data_AF-A0A8X6Y5Q9-F1
#
_entry.id   AF-A0A8X6Y5Q9-F1
#
_cell.length_a   1.000
_cell.length_b   1.000
_cell.length_c   1.000
_cell.angle_alpha   90.00
_cell.angle_beta   90.00
_cell.angle_gamma   90.00
#
_symmetry.space_group_name_H-M   'P 1'
#
loop_
_entity.id
_entity.type
_entity.pdbx_description
1 polymer ?
#
loop_
_entity_poly.entity_id
_entity_poly.type
_entity_poly.pdbx_seq_one_letter_code
_entity_poly.pdbx_strand_id
1 'polypeptide(L)'
;MEFGAIQKYFNTIDFGSGTNGILLTIGCIIFVKLLQTLVKWISVVRKRPPGPVGLPIVGYLPFLGKEPHKTFWKMKDKYGDIISVYLGPKYTVVLNEYTVMKEVLSHPYALDRATEQFNSLGSLGK
;
A
#
# COMPACT_ATOMS: atom_id res chain seq x y z
N MET A 1 -35.94 -20.15 20.37
CA MET A 1 -35.60 -21.55 20.03
C MET A 1 -34.32 -21.68 19.18
N GLU A 2 -33.54 -20.61 18.97
CA GLU A 2 -32.37 -20.61 18.05
C GLU A 2 -31.02 -20.86 18.75
N PHE A 3 -30.88 -20.48 20.04
CA PHE A 3 -29.60 -20.59 20.76
C PHE A 3 -29.13 -22.04 21.00
N GLY A 4 -30.07 -22.97 21.18
CA GLY A 4 -29.74 -24.39 21.37
C GLY A 4 -29.15 -25.04 20.10
N ALA A 5 -29.56 -24.59 18.91
CA ALA A 5 -29.01 -25.06 17.65
C ALA A 5 -27.57 -24.57 17.46
N ILE A 6 -27.30 -23.31 17.77
CA ILE A 6 -25.96 -22.70 17.73
C ILE A 6 -25.01 -23.41 18.71
N GLN A 7 -25.49 -23.71 19.92
CA GLN A 7 -24.66 -24.41 20.91
C GLN A 7 -24.38 -25.87 20.52
N LYS A 8 -25.32 -26.54 19.83
CA LYS A 8 -25.14 -27.89 19.28
C LYS A 8 -24.08 -27.91 18.17
N TYR A 9 -24.06 -26.92 17.29
CA TYR A 9 -22.97 -26.75 16.32
C TYR A 9 -21.62 -26.57 17.02
N PHE A 10 -21.57 -25.81 18.12
CA PHE A 10 -20.33 -25.61 18.88
C PHE A 10 -19.83 -26.89 19.58
N ASN A 11 -20.74 -27.72 20.09
CA ASN A 11 -20.41 -28.98 20.76
C ASN A 11 -20.17 -30.16 19.79
N THR A 12 -20.67 -30.09 18.56
CA THR A 12 -20.33 -31.04 17.46
C THR A 12 -18.99 -30.70 16.80
N ILE A 13 -18.37 -29.58 17.16
CA ILE A 13 -16.94 -29.36 16.90
C ILE A 13 -16.17 -30.25 17.89
N ASP A 14 -16.24 -31.56 17.65
CA ASP A 14 -15.30 -32.50 18.20
C ASP A 14 -13.91 -32.07 17.72
N PHE A 15 -13.09 -31.58 18.65
CA PHE A 15 -11.63 -31.48 18.54
C PHE A 15 -10.97 -32.88 18.42
N GLY A 16 -11.73 -33.92 18.05
CA GLY A 16 -11.29 -35.28 17.82
C GLY A 16 -10.81 -35.43 16.38
N SER A 17 -9.49 -35.53 16.21
CA SER A 17 -8.77 -36.43 15.30
C SER A 17 -9.35 -36.76 13.90
N GLY A 18 -10.18 -35.90 13.31
CA GLY A 18 -10.65 -35.99 11.94
C GLY A 18 -9.92 -35.00 11.06
N THR A 19 -9.57 -35.40 9.84
CA THR A 19 -8.87 -34.58 8.82
C THR A 19 -9.45 -33.16 8.71
N ASN A 20 -10.76 -33.00 8.91
CA ASN A 20 -11.48 -31.73 8.85
C ASN A 20 -11.13 -30.75 10.00
N GLY A 21 -10.91 -31.25 11.23
CA GLY A 21 -10.52 -30.40 12.37
C GLY A 21 -9.09 -29.86 12.22
N ILE A 22 -8.21 -30.66 11.62
CA ILE A 22 -6.83 -30.25 11.30
C ILE A 22 -6.83 -29.17 10.21
N LEU A 23 -7.67 -29.29 9.18
CA LEU A 23 -7.81 -28.25 8.15
C LEU A 23 -8.35 -26.93 8.71
N LEU A 24 -9.36 -26.97 9.59
CA LEU A 24 -9.92 -25.77 10.21
C LEU A 24 -8.92 -25.07 11.12
N THR A 25 -8.16 -25.81 11.91
CA THR A 25 -7.12 -25.24 12.79
C THR A 25 -5.98 -24.61 11.99
N ILE A 26 -5.50 -25.28 10.93
CA ILE A 26 -4.50 -24.69 10.01
C ILE A 26 -5.07 -23.44 9.34
N GLY A 27 -6.31 -23.48 8.87
CA GLY A 27 -7.00 -22.32 8.28
C GLY A 27 -7.09 -21.14 9.23
N CYS A 28 -7.47 -21.37 10.49
CA CYS A 28 -7.50 -20.35 11.54
C CYS A 28 -6.11 -19.76 11.81
N ILE A 29 -5.06 -20.57 11.85
CA ILE A 29 -3.68 -20.09 12.06
C ILE A 29 -3.24 -19.19 10.88
N ILE A 30 -3.49 -19.62 9.64
CA ILE A 30 -3.18 -18.84 8.44
C ILE A 30 -3.97 -17.52 8.45
N PHE A 31 -5.26 -17.56 8.79
CA PHE A 31 -6.11 -16.38 8.84
C PHE A 31 -5.65 -15.39 9.92
N VAL A 32 -5.29 -15.86 11.11
CA VAL A 32 -4.74 -15.01 12.17
C VAL A 32 -3.41 -14.39 11.76
N LYS A 33 -2.50 -15.14 11.13
CA LYS A 33 -1.23 -14.60 10.60
C LYS A 33 -1.46 -13.57 9.49
N LEU A 34 -2.42 -13.81 8.62
CA LEU A 34 -2.83 -12.88 7.57
C LEU A 34 -3.36 -11.59 8.20
N LEU A 35 -4.26 -11.69 9.19
CA LEU A 35 -4.80 -10.53 9.91
C LEU A 35 -3.71 -9.75 10.65
N GLN A 36 -2.81 -10.43 11.37
CA GLN A 36 -1.68 -9.77 12.04
C GLN A 36 -0.78 -9.03 11.05
N THR A 37 -0.52 -9.64 9.90
CA THR A 37 0.28 -9.03 8.83
C THR A 37 -0.43 -7.80 8.25
N LEU A 38 -1.74 -7.89 7.99
CA LEU A 38 -2.56 -6.77 7.53
C LEU A 38 -2.61 -5.62 8.55
N VAL A 39 -2.81 -5.90 9.83
CA VAL A 39 -2.86 -4.88 10.89
C VAL A 39 -1.52 -4.19 11.06
N LYS A 40 -0.41 -4.94 11.05
CA LYS A 40 0.94 -4.35 11.05
C LYS A 40 1.15 -3.46 9.83
N TRP A 41 0.72 -3.92 8.67
CA TRP A 41 0.86 -3.18 7.42
C TRP A 41 0.06 -1.87 7.42
N ILE A 42 -1.20 -1.88 7.88
CA ILE A 42 -2.02 -0.68 8.09
C ILE A 42 -1.37 0.28 9.10
N SER A 43 -0.84 -0.25 10.20
CA SER A 43 -0.21 0.57 11.26
C SER A 43 1.08 1.24 10.78
N VAL A 44 1.84 0.60 9.90
CA VAL A 44 3.03 1.17 9.26
C VAL A 44 2.65 2.30 8.30
N VAL A 45 1.56 2.14 7.54
CA VAL A 45 1.09 3.19 6.63
C VAL A 45 0.62 4.43 7.40
N ARG A 46 0.06 4.28 8.60
CA ARG A 46 -0.32 5.41 9.48
C ARG A 46 0.83 6.33 9.92
N LYS A 47 2.09 5.86 9.88
CA LYS A 47 3.28 6.67 10.22
C LYS A 47 3.86 7.44 9.02
N ARG A 48 3.32 7.21 7.82
CA ARG A 48 3.77 7.84 6.58
C ARG A 48 2.85 9.01 6.21
N PRO A 49 3.35 9.97 5.40
CA PRO A 49 2.54 11.08 4.91
C PRO A 49 1.17 10.60 4.37
N PRO A 50 0.14 11.45 4.46
CA PRO A 50 -1.23 11.10 4.11
C PRO A 50 -1.30 10.49 2.71
N GLY A 51 -1.66 9.21 2.64
CA GLY A 51 -1.73 8.47 1.39
C GLY A 51 -2.72 7.32 1.49
N PRO A 52 -3.41 6.98 0.39
CA PRO A 52 -4.33 5.85 0.38
C PRO A 52 -3.57 4.54 0.60
N VAL A 53 -4.05 3.75 1.55
CA VAL A 53 -3.52 2.42 1.85
C VAL A 53 -3.83 1.51 0.65
N GLY A 54 -2.83 1.18 -0.17
CA GLY A 54 -2.94 0.20 -1.27
C GLY A 54 -3.10 -1.23 -0.74
N LEU A 55 -2.89 -2.26 -1.55
CA LEU A 55 -2.66 -3.64 -1.06
C LEU A 55 -1.15 -3.91 -0.94
N PRO A 56 -0.69 -4.83 -0.06
CA PRO A 56 0.74 -5.06 0.19
C PRO A 56 1.55 -5.54 -1.01
N ILE A 57 0.92 -6.19 -1.99
CA ILE A 57 1.60 -6.75 -3.17
C ILE A 57 1.29 -5.95 -4.43
N VAL A 58 0.02 -5.59 -4.64
CA VAL A 58 -0.45 -4.89 -5.85
C VAL A 58 -0.43 -3.37 -5.69
N GLY A 59 -0.27 -2.87 -4.46
CA GLY A 59 -0.39 -1.45 -4.17
C GLY A 59 -1.80 -0.93 -4.48
N TYR A 60 -1.90 0.32 -4.92
CA TYR A 60 -3.17 0.95 -5.30
C TYR A 60 -3.51 0.77 -6.80
N LEU A 61 -2.71 0.04 -7.58
CA LEU A 61 -2.98 -0.22 -9.01
C LEU A 61 -4.38 -0.77 -9.32
N PRO A 62 -4.93 -1.77 -8.60
CA PRO A 62 -6.22 -2.33 -8.96
C PRO A 62 -7.36 -1.31 -8.76
N PHE A 63 -7.13 -0.26 -7.97
CA PHE A 63 -8.07 0.82 -7.73
C PHE A 63 -7.88 2.01 -8.69
N LEU A 64 -6.77 2.07 -9.45
CA LEU A 64 -6.50 3.12 -10.44
C LEU A 64 -7.43 3.02 -11.66
N GLY A 65 -7.92 1.82 -11.99
CA GLY A 65 -8.81 1.57 -13.12
C GLY A 65 -8.18 1.87 -14.49
N LYS A 66 -9.02 2.05 -15.51
CA LYS A 66 -8.59 2.38 -16.88
C LYS A 66 -8.07 3.83 -17.03
N GLU A 67 -8.44 4.71 -16.09
CA GLU A 67 -8.14 6.15 -16.16
C GLU A 67 -7.43 6.61 -14.87
N PRO A 68 -6.13 6.28 -14.70
CA PRO A 68 -5.40 6.54 -13.46
C PRO A 68 -5.32 8.03 -13.11
N HIS A 69 -5.26 8.91 -14.11
CA HIS A 69 -5.19 10.36 -13.94
C HIS A 69 -6.43 10.94 -13.24
N LYS A 70 -7.65 10.46 -13.55
CA LYS A 70 -8.88 10.87 -12.86
C LYS A 70 -8.90 10.39 -11.42
N THR A 71 -8.38 9.19 -11.17
CA THR A 71 -8.29 8.62 -9.83
C THR A 71 -7.34 9.44 -8.95
N PHE A 72 -6.16 9.80 -9.46
CA PHE A 72 -5.24 10.68 -8.74
C PHE A 72 -5.81 12.08 -8.52
N TRP A 73 -6.53 12.62 -9.49
CA TRP A 73 -7.23 13.90 -9.32
C TRP A 73 -8.26 13.86 -8.19
N LYS A 74 -9.09 12.81 -8.12
CA LYS A 74 -10.03 12.62 -6.99
C LYS A 74 -9.34 12.43 -5.64
N MET A 75 -8.11 11.90 -5.64
CA MET A 75 -7.32 11.77 -4.42
C MET A 75 -6.77 13.09 -3.92
N LYS A 76 -6.48 14.04 -4.82
CA LYS A 76 -6.07 15.40 -4.47
C LYS A 76 -7.06 16.04 -3.51
N ASP A 77 -8.36 15.92 -3.77
CA ASP A 77 -9.41 16.50 -2.92
C ASP A 77 -9.44 15.92 -1.50
N LYS A 78 -8.97 14.67 -1.32
CA LYS A 78 -9.01 13.97 -0.04
C LYS A 78 -7.70 14.02 0.74
N TYR A 79 -6.56 14.01 0.05
CA TYR A 79 -5.23 13.88 0.65
C TYR A 79 -4.34 15.11 0.43
N GLY A 80 -4.69 16.01 -0.50
CA GLY A 80 -3.95 17.23 -0.82
C GLY A 80 -3.08 17.12 -2.08
N ASP A 81 -2.26 18.14 -2.31
CA ASP A 81 -1.46 18.31 -3.52
C ASP A 81 -0.31 17.32 -3.66
N ILE A 82 0.15 16.75 -2.54
CA ILE A 82 1.24 15.78 -2.47
C ILE A 82 0.68 14.48 -1.90
N ILE A 83 0.62 13.43 -2.72
CA ILE A 83 0.11 12.12 -2.31
C ILE A 83 1.19 11.05 -2.46
N SER A 84 1.30 10.16 -1.48
CA SER A 84 2.15 8.98 -1.58
C SER A 84 1.33 7.74 -1.84
N VAL A 85 1.66 7.00 -2.90
CA VAL A 85 0.97 5.78 -3.32
C VAL A 85 1.97 4.67 -3.60
N TYR A 86 1.59 3.43 -3.29
CA TYR A 86 2.33 2.26 -3.75
C TYR A 86 1.79 1.84 -5.11
N LEU A 87 2.62 1.91 -6.15
CA LEU A 87 2.35 1.34 -7.47
C LEU A 87 3.02 -0.05 -7.53
N GLY A 88 2.31 -1.07 -7.04
CA GLY A 88 2.82 -2.43 -6.95
C GLY A 88 3.89 -2.48 -5.87
N PRO A 89 5.11 -3.00 -6.17
CA PRO A 89 6.21 -2.99 -5.22
C PRO A 89 6.93 -1.62 -5.15
N LYS A 90 6.62 -0.67 -6.04
CA LYS A 90 7.30 0.63 -6.08
C LYS A 90 6.53 1.69 -5.29
N TYR A 91 7.22 2.40 -4.41
CA TYR A 91 6.69 3.57 -3.74
C TYR A 91 6.80 4.79 -4.67
N THR A 92 5.72 5.53 -4.85
CA THR A 92 5.65 6.67 -5.76
C THR A 92 4.94 7.84 -5.09
N VAL A 93 5.53 9.03 -5.22
CA VAL A 93 4.91 10.28 -4.80
C VAL A 93 4.33 10.95 -6.04
N VAL A 94 3.04 11.27 -6.01
CA VAL A 94 2.33 11.95 -7.10
C VAL A 94 2.08 13.40 -6.67
N LEU A 95 2.45 14.32 -7.56
CA LEU A 95 2.29 15.76 -7.36
C LEU A 95 1.13 16.23 -8.25
N ASN A 96 0.07 16.76 -7.64
CA ASN A 96 -1.15 17.20 -8.33
C ASN A 96 -1.23 18.73 -8.51
N GLU A 97 -0.17 19.46 -8.17
CA GLU A 97 -0.11 20.93 -8.26
C GLU A 97 1.14 21.40 -9.02
N TYR A 98 0.97 22.44 -9.84
CA TYR A 98 2.02 22.98 -10.69
C TYR A 98 3.16 23.65 -9.90
N THR A 99 2.84 24.40 -8.85
CA THR A 99 3.82 25.10 -8.00
C THR A 99 4.80 24.12 -7.37
N VAL A 100 4.26 23.05 -6.77
CA VAL A 100 5.05 21.95 -6.18
C VAL A 100 5.85 21.20 -7.23
N MET A 101 5.25 20.90 -8.39
CA MET A 101 5.97 20.23 -9.49
C MET A 101 7.16 21.09 -9.98
N LYS A 102 6.96 22.40 -10.15
CA LYS A 102 8.01 23.33 -10.56
C LYS A 102 9.14 23.37 -9.55
N GLU A 103 8.81 23.41 -8.27
CA GLU A 103 9.80 23.39 -7.19
C GLU A 103 10.61 22.08 -7.21
N VAL A 104 9.94 20.93 -7.26
CA VAL A 104 10.61 19.62 -7.29
C VAL A 104 11.50 19.48 -8.52
N LEU A 105 11.02 19.85 -9.71
CA LEU A 105 11.81 19.79 -10.95
C LEU A 105 13.00 20.76 -10.97
N SER A 106 12.93 21.85 -10.20
CA SER A 106 14.05 22.79 -10.05
C SER A 106 15.17 22.22 -9.16
N HIS A 107 14.88 21.19 -8.36
CA HIS A 107 15.88 20.55 -7.50
C HIS A 107 16.66 19.48 -8.29
N PRO A 108 18.00 19.58 -8.38
CA PRO A 108 18.82 18.62 -9.12
C PRO A 108 18.75 17.19 -8.55
N TYR A 109 18.32 17.02 -7.29
CA TYR A 109 18.13 15.71 -6.65
C TYR A 109 16.85 14.97 -7.07
N ALA A 110 15.83 15.69 -7.56
CA ALA A 110 14.58 15.07 -7.99
C ALA A 110 14.66 14.50 -9.41
N LEU A 111 15.58 15.05 -10.20
CA LEU A 111 15.95 14.53 -11.49
C LEU A 111 17.00 13.46 -11.22
N ASP A 112 16.75 12.20 -11.61
CA ASP A 112 17.73 11.11 -11.61
C ASP A 112 18.79 11.35 -12.71
N ARG A 113 19.35 12.56 -12.71
CA ARG A 113 20.33 13.07 -13.65
C ARG A 113 21.67 13.00 -12.94
N ALA A 114 22.65 12.36 -13.59
CA ALA A 114 24.03 12.33 -13.14
C ALA A 114 24.62 13.76 -13.11
N THR A 115 24.38 14.47 -12.01
CA THR A 115 24.81 15.86 -11.82
C THR A 115 26.34 15.95 -11.79
N GLU A 116 27.02 14.90 -11.35
CA GLU A 116 28.49 14.86 -11.29
C GLU A 116 29.16 14.88 -12.67
N GLN A 117 28.54 14.32 -13.72
CA GLN A 117 29.14 14.30 -15.06
C GLN A 117 29.18 15.66 -15.75
N PHE A 118 28.24 16.56 -15.45
CA PHE A 118 28.23 17.91 -16.04
C PHE A 118 29.21 18.86 -15.34
N ASN A 119 29.42 18.69 -14.04
CA ASN A 119 30.34 19.54 -13.27
C ASN A 119 31.81 19.36 -13.69
N SER A 120 32.21 18.16 -14.14
CA SER A 120 33.56 17.89 -14.66
C SER A 120 33.79 18.39 -16.09
N LEU A 121 32.73 18.58 -16.88
CA LEU A 121 32.84 19.18 -18.22
C LEU A 121 33.06 20.70 -18.16
N GLY A 122 32.53 21.36 -17.14
CA GLY A 122 32.74 22.79 -16.90
C GLY A 122 34.19 23.17 -16.55
N SER A 123 35.00 22.21 -16.08
CA SER A 123 36.43 22.43 -15.80
C SER A 123 37.35 22.17 -16.99
N LEU A 124 36.85 21.63 -18.11
CA LEU A 124 37.65 21.37 -19.31
C LEU A 124 37.66 22.54 -20.31
N GLY A 125 36.88 23.59 -20.04
CA GLY A 125 36.77 24.79 -20.88
C GLY A 125 37.40 26.05 -20.30
N LYS A 126 38.30 25.92 -19.30
CA LYS A 126 39.12 27.01 -18.77
C LYS A 126 40.60 26.78 -19.04
#